data_AF-M7UHW2-F1
#
_entry.id   AF-M7UHW2-F1
#
_cell.length_a   1.000
_cell.length_b   1.000
_cell.length_c   1.000
_cell.angle_alpha   90.00
_cell.angle_beta   90.00
_cell.angle_gamma   90.00
#
_symmetry.space_group_name_H-M   'P 1'
#
loop_
_entity.id
_entity.type
_entity.pdbx_description
1 polymer ?
#
loop_
_entity_poly.entity_id
_entity_poly.type
_entity_poly.pdbx_seq_one_letter_code
_entity_poly.pdbx_strand_id
1 'polypeptide(L)'
;MPSFAEAPSSASVQTAFQLQHLVEAGHKNANCIDSSTLKLIKSITSAQHGKDATSLRTPEWANSKEGFQKKLSSFLDGLANNMDVKDLRISDVSDDSEEDPDWREGSEESEEEEEYDSEYDSDEYTESEDDRNTLDRISEDEYEDEGAEPKKCLDAKLGEGIILHEIIGRKVARYGNKVLKSGRNLQLSEADAMRYIATHTSIPVPHVIEATTDGKLTSITMEYIEGDRLDKVWNTLPEEQKKGIASQINDMLFQLRGLTGRYIGGMNRTPAIDSRRYDLEGGPFQSEAAFNEFLISDAYPQVPKCFLKMAEHSLLTNHAIIFAHGELAPRNILVKEGRVVAVLDWENAGWYPEYWDFVKSFNAMDSRCGEWYDWVERVFPVGYEQEFMNDRFVGTLVRHGHS
;
A
#
# COMPACT_ATOMS: atom_id res chain seq x y z
N MET A 1 -13.08 38.23 -4.81
CA MET A 1 -12.67 36.83 -5.04
C MET A 1 -12.17 36.77 -6.47
N PRO A 2 -10.94 36.31 -6.74
CA PRO A 2 -10.51 36.07 -8.12
C PRO A 2 -11.48 35.06 -8.74
N SER A 3 -12.10 35.44 -9.85
CA SER A 3 -13.01 34.58 -10.60
C SER A 3 -12.16 33.68 -11.49
N PHE A 4 -12.06 32.40 -11.15
CA PHE A 4 -11.41 31.42 -12.02
C PHE A 4 -12.37 31.01 -13.14
N ALA A 5 -11.86 30.84 -14.36
CA ALA A 5 -12.65 30.38 -15.49
C ALA A 5 -13.11 28.92 -15.32
N GLU A 6 -12.29 28.11 -14.62
CA GLU A 6 -12.55 26.72 -14.24
C GLU A 6 -12.08 26.47 -12.80
N ALA A 7 -12.58 25.42 -12.14
CA ALA A 7 -12.13 25.07 -10.78
C ALA A 7 -10.62 24.75 -10.77
N PRO A 8 -9.84 25.21 -9.77
CA PRO A 8 -8.41 24.92 -9.70
C PRO A 8 -8.14 23.41 -9.70
N SER A 9 -7.09 22.98 -10.42
CA SER A 9 -6.70 21.56 -10.45
C SER A 9 -6.40 21.01 -9.05
N SER A 10 -6.60 19.71 -8.84
CA SER A 10 -6.27 19.05 -7.57
C SER A 10 -4.81 19.30 -7.13
N ALA A 11 -3.88 19.36 -8.10
CA ALA A 11 -2.47 19.67 -7.85
C ALA A 11 -2.25 21.13 -7.39
N SER A 12 -2.99 22.08 -7.97
CA SER A 12 -2.96 23.49 -7.55
C SER A 12 -3.53 23.66 -6.14
N VAL A 13 -4.63 22.97 -5.83
CA VAL A 13 -5.23 22.98 -4.48
C VAL A 13 -4.26 22.41 -3.45
N GLN A 14 -3.65 21.26 -3.72
CA GLN A 14 -2.67 20.65 -2.83
C GLN A 14 -1.44 21.55 -2.62
N THR A 15 -0.94 22.18 -3.69
CA THR A 15 0.18 23.14 -3.59
C THR A 15 -0.21 24.37 -2.77
N ALA A 16 -1.46 24.85 -2.88
CA ALA A 16 -1.96 25.96 -2.05
C ALA A 16 -2.00 25.59 -0.55
N PHE A 17 -2.45 24.39 -0.20
CA PHE A 17 -2.40 23.91 1.20
C PHE A 17 -0.96 23.80 1.73
N GLN A 18 -0.02 23.30 0.93
CA GLN A 18 1.40 23.23 1.30
C GLN A 18 2.00 24.63 1.51
N LEU A 19 1.73 25.58 0.60
CA LEU A 19 2.22 26.95 0.72
C LEU A 19 1.60 27.67 1.94
N GLN A 20 0.30 27.47 2.20
CA GLN A 20 -0.35 28.03 3.39
C GLN A 20 0.27 27.48 4.68
N HIS A 21 0.48 26.17 4.76
CA HIS A 21 1.10 25.54 5.92
C HIS A 21 2.52 26.08 6.17
N LEU A 22 3.33 26.24 5.12
CA LEU A 22 4.69 26.79 5.24
C LEU A 22 4.70 28.25 5.71
N VAL A 23 3.70 29.06 5.33
CA VAL A 23 3.52 30.43 5.82
C VAL A 23 3.10 30.43 7.29
N GLU A 24 2.14 29.59 7.67
CA GLU A 24 1.63 29.49 9.05
C GLU A 24 2.68 28.92 10.02
N ALA A 25 3.54 28.02 9.55
CA ALA A 25 4.66 27.45 10.29
C ALA A 25 5.89 28.38 10.36
N GLY A 26 5.85 29.58 9.76
CA GLY A 26 6.97 30.53 9.78
C GLY A 26 8.21 30.03 9.03
N HIS A 27 8.04 29.23 7.98
CA HIS A 27 9.15 28.63 7.25
C HIS A 27 10.06 29.72 6.62
N LYS A 28 11.38 29.61 6.80
CA LYS A 28 12.40 30.60 6.37
C LYS A 28 12.28 31.10 4.92
N ASN A 29 11.82 30.24 4.01
CA ASN A 29 11.68 30.56 2.58
C ASN A 29 10.30 31.15 2.22
N ALA A 30 9.31 31.12 3.12
CA ALA A 30 7.95 31.58 2.85
C ALA A 30 7.82 33.12 2.82
N ASN A 31 8.83 33.84 3.32
CA ASN A 31 8.86 35.31 3.36
C ASN A 31 8.85 35.97 1.97
N CYS A 32 9.10 35.22 0.89
CA CYS A 32 9.01 35.73 -0.48
C CYS A 32 7.58 35.76 -1.04
N ILE A 33 6.59 35.21 -0.32
CA ILE A 33 5.18 35.25 -0.70
C ILE A 33 4.61 36.62 -0.33
N ASP A 34 4.22 37.40 -1.33
CA ASP A 34 3.59 38.70 -1.11
C ASP A 34 2.14 38.59 -0.60
N SER A 35 1.61 39.70 -0.07
CA SER A 35 0.26 39.77 0.52
C SER A 35 -0.87 39.43 -0.47
N SER A 36 -0.69 39.71 -1.76
CA SER A 36 -1.68 39.41 -2.79
C SER A 36 -1.72 37.91 -3.12
N THR A 37 -0.56 37.28 -3.23
CA THR A 37 -0.41 35.83 -3.41
C THR A 37 -0.93 35.07 -2.20
N LEU A 38 -0.68 35.54 -0.98
CA LEU A 38 -1.20 34.91 0.23
C LEU A 38 -2.74 34.96 0.31
N LYS A 39 -3.37 36.06 -0.12
CA LYS A 39 -4.83 36.17 -0.21
C LYS A 39 -5.40 35.16 -1.23
N LEU A 40 -4.72 34.97 -2.35
CA LEU A 40 -5.10 33.98 -3.37
C LEU A 40 -5.03 32.55 -2.82
N ILE A 41 -3.93 32.20 -2.14
CA ILE A 41 -3.74 30.90 -1.48
C ILE A 41 -4.88 30.64 -0.48
N LYS A 42 -5.16 31.60 0.41
CA LYS A 42 -6.25 31.50 1.40
C LYS A 42 -7.63 31.39 0.76
N SER A 43 -7.86 32.04 -0.38
CA SER A 43 -9.12 31.93 -1.13
C SER A 43 -9.32 30.54 -1.71
N ILE A 44 -8.24 29.88 -2.17
CA ILE A 44 -8.31 28.53 -2.74
C ILE A 44 -8.53 27.49 -1.64
N THR A 45 -7.85 27.63 -0.50
CA THR A 45 -7.95 26.68 0.61
C THR A 45 -9.26 26.82 1.39
N SER A 46 -9.76 28.05 1.61
CA SER A 46 -11.06 28.28 2.27
C SER A 46 -12.27 27.81 1.45
N ALA A 47 -12.17 27.77 0.12
CA ALA A 47 -13.21 27.22 -0.74
C ALA A 47 -13.37 25.69 -0.63
N GLN A 48 -12.48 25.01 0.08
CA GLN A 48 -12.44 23.55 0.24
C GLN A 48 -12.75 23.13 1.69
N HIS A 49 -13.89 23.57 2.22
CA HIS A 49 -14.32 23.29 3.60
C HIS A 49 -14.23 21.78 3.93
N GLY A 50 -13.46 21.43 4.97
CA GLY A 50 -13.46 20.09 5.59
C GLY A 50 -12.11 19.36 5.70
N LYS A 51 -10.98 19.96 5.29
CA LYS A 51 -9.64 19.38 5.53
C LYS A 51 -8.97 20.08 6.70
N ASP A 52 -8.87 19.38 7.82
CA ASP A 52 -8.05 19.78 8.95
C ASP A 52 -6.59 20.01 8.50
N ALA A 53 -6.04 21.15 8.86
CA ALA A 53 -4.68 21.57 8.56
C ALA A 53 -3.66 20.91 9.51
N THR A 54 -3.76 19.60 9.73
CA THR A 54 -2.90 18.87 10.66
C THR A 54 -1.87 18.02 9.93
N SER A 55 -0.61 18.43 10.09
CA SER A 55 0.63 17.72 9.73
C SER A 55 0.90 17.50 8.24
N LEU A 56 1.05 18.59 7.48
CA LEU A 56 1.76 18.54 6.21
C LEU A 56 3.27 18.61 6.50
N ARG A 57 4.01 17.53 6.23
CA ARG A 57 5.48 17.56 6.27
C ARG A 57 6.00 18.64 5.30
N THR A 58 7.05 19.37 5.70
CA THR A 58 7.77 20.31 4.83
C THR A 58 8.22 19.58 3.56
N PRO A 59 7.69 19.93 2.38
CA PRO A 59 8.08 19.26 1.14
C PRO A 59 9.56 19.48 0.82
N GLU A 60 10.23 18.50 0.21
CA GLU A 60 11.67 18.60 -0.11
C GLU A 60 12.01 19.84 -0.94
N TRP A 61 11.12 20.23 -1.86
CA TRP A 61 11.30 21.42 -2.68
C TRP A 61 11.35 22.71 -1.85
N ALA A 62 10.79 22.72 -0.63
CA ALA A 62 10.84 23.88 0.26
C ALA A 62 12.18 24.01 1.00
N ASN A 63 13.01 22.96 1.03
CA ASN A 63 14.29 22.96 1.76
C ASN A 63 15.35 23.86 1.11
N SER A 64 15.26 24.14 -0.18
CA SER A 64 16.13 25.08 -0.90
C SER A 64 15.36 26.34 -1.35
N LYS A 65 16.06 27.47 -1.43
CA LYS A 65 15.48 28.74 -1.87
C LYS A 65 15.05 28.67 -3.34
N GLU A 66 15.89 28.05 -4.18
CA GLU A 66 15.63 27.85 -5.60
C GLU A 66 14.44 26.89 -5.83
N GLY A 67 14.35 25.81 -5.05
CA GLY A 67 13.25 24.85 -5.13
C GLY A 67 11.91 25.50 -4.75
N PHE A 68 11.91 26.32 -3.69
CA PHE A 68 10.73 27.06 -3.25
C PHE A 68 10.27 28.05 -4.32
N GLN A 69 11.19 28.85 -4.87
CA GLN A 69 10.88 29.82 -5.93
C GLN A 69 10.34 29.14 -7.20
N LYS A 70 10.96 28.02 -7.62
CA LYS A 70 10.50 27.26 -8.78
C LYS A 70 9.09 26.71 -8.58
N LYS A 71 8.78 26.21 -7.39
CA LYS A 71 7.45 25.69 -7.08
C LYS A 71 6.41 26.81 -7.00
N LEU A 72 6.74 27.94 -6.38
CA LEU A 72 5.87 29.12 -6.32
C LEU A 72 5.58 29.68 -7.71
N SER A 73 6.58 29.81 -8.57
CA SER A 73 6.40 30.24 -9.97
C SER A 73 5.48 29.29 -10.73
N SER A 74 5.77 27.97 -10.67
CA SER A 74 4.94 26.97 -11.35
C SER A 74 3.49 26.97 -10.87
N PHE A 75 3.27 27.25 -9.58
CA PHE A 75 1.93 27.40 -9.01
C PHE A 75 1.21 28.62 -9.59
N LEU A 76 1.87 29.79 -9.60
CA LEU A 76 1.32 31.02 -10.16
C LEU A 76 1.06 30.92 -11.66
N ASP A 77 1.98 30.32 -12.42
CA ASP A 77 1.83 30.06 -13.86
C ASP A 77 0.62 29.15 -14.13
N GLY A 78 0.45 28.10 -13.30
CA GLY A 78 -0.70 27.21 -13.36
C GLY A 78 -2.04 27.88 -13.04
N LEU A 79 -2.03 28.95 -12.24
CA LEU A 79 -3.22 29.76 -11.95
C LEU A 79 -3.47 30.83 -13.02
N ALA A 80 -2.42 31.47 -13.53
CA ALA A 80 -2.50 32.49 -14.58
C ALA A 80 -3.11 31.92 -15.87
N ASN A 81 -2.80 30.67 -16.21
CA ASN A 81 -3.41 29.95 -17.33
C ASN A 81 -4.93 29.70 -17.15
N ASN A 82 -5.46 29.85 -15.93
CA ASN A 82 -6.84 29.58 -15.56
C ASN A 82 -7.62 30.83 -15.09
N MET A 83 -6.99 32.00 -15.11
CA MET A 83 -7.60 33.28 -14.70
C MET A 83 -8.20 34.01 -15.89
N ASP A 84 -9.44 34.49 -15.76
CA ASP A 84 -10.11 35.29 -16.79
C ASP A 84 -9.41 36.66 -16.92
N VAL A 85 -8.94 36.99 -18.13
CA VAL A 85 -8.21 38.24 -18.41
C VAL A 85 -9.21 39.39 -18.56
N LYS A 86 -9.86 39.75 -17.44
CA LYS A 86 -10.61 40.98 -17.27
C LYS A 86 -10.40 41.49 -15.85
N ASP A 87 -9.21 42.05 -15.63
CA ASP A 87 -8.99 43.31 -14.91
C ASP A 87 -7.52 43.42 -14.50
N LEU A 88 -6.69 43.76 -15.47
CA LEU A 88 -5.38 44.37 -15.24
C LEU A 88 -5.56 45.88 -15.12
N ARG A 89 -5.19 46.48 -13.97
CA ARG A 89 -4.67 47.86 -13.85
C ARG A 89 -3.94 48.12 -12.51
N ILE A 90 -2.62 47.95 -12.57
CA ILE A 90 -1.49 48.81 -12.13
C ILE A 90 -1.71 49.87 -11.02
N SER A 91 -0.83 49.84 -10.00
CA SER A 91 0.14 50.91 -9.59
C SER A 91 0.85 50.49 -8.28
N ASP A 92 2.14 50.12 -8.29
CA ASP A 92 3.37 50.95 -8.19
C ASP A 92 3.76 51.41 -6.77
N VAL A 93 4.97 50.99 -6.34
CA VAL A 93 6.00 51.68 -5.49
C VAL A 93 5.60 51.97 -4.01
N SER A 94 6.38 51.85 -2.92
CA SER A 94 7.81 51.87 -2.52
C SER A 94 7.90 51.21 -1.11
N ASP A 95 9.00 50.56 -0.73
CA ASP A 95 10.08 51.06 0.16
C ASP A 95 9.59 51.58 1.53
N ASP A 96 9.97 50.89 2.62
CA ASP A 96 10.71 51.49 3.75
C ASP A 96 10.86 50.54 4.94
N SER A 97 12.05 50.65 5.54
CA SER A 97 12.63 50.08 6.74
C SER A 97 11.99 50.52 8.06
N GLU A 98 12.31 49.79 9.13
CA GLU A 98 12.68 50.21 10.51
C GLU A 98 12.32 49.05 11.48
N GLU A 99 13.28 48.43 12.19
CA GLU A 99 13.81 48.86 13.51
C GLU A 99 12.67 49.15 14.51
N ASP A 100 12.59 48.68 15.76
CA ASP A 100 13.42 47.89 16.68
C ASP A 100 12.53 47.74 17.97
N PRO A 101 13.03 47.72 19.21
CA PRO A 101 13.06 46.58 20.13
C PRO A 101 12.05 46.67 21.32
N ASP A 102 12.13 45.72 22.25
CA ASP A 102 12.67 45.96 23.60
C ASP A 102 12.02 45.10 24.72
N TRP A 103 12.88 44.74 25.67
CA TRP A 103 12.66 44.41 27.08
C TRP A 103 12.66 42.95 27.61
N ARG A 104 13.87 42.58 28.04
CA ARG A 104 14.39 42.44 29.44
C ARG A 104 14.34 41.08 30.17
N GLU A 105 15.56 40.75 30.62
CA GLU A 105 16.01 39.71 31.55
C GLU A 105 15.51 39.86 33.01
N GLY A 106 15.56 38.72 33.71
CA GLY A 106 15.80 38.55 35.15
C GLY A 106 15.68 37.05 35.47
N SER A 107 16.77 36.30 35.63
CA SER A 107 17.43 35.95 36.92
C SER A 107 16.42 35.40 37.96
N GLU A 108 16.56 34.25 38.62
CA GLU A 108 17.73 33.49 39.05
C GLU A 108 17.25 32.12 39.58
N GLU A 109 18.18 31.17 39.55
CA GLU A 109 18.35 29.86 40.20
C GLU A 109 17.36 29.38 41.31
N SER A 110 17.04 28.09 41.25
CA SER A 110 17.30 27.16 42.37
C SER A 110 17.36 25.72 41.86
N GLU A 111 18.41 25.05 42.31
CA GLU A 111 18.77 23.65 42.13
C GLU A 111 17.80 22.75 42.88
N GLU A 112 17.46 21.59 42.30
CA GLU A 112 17.17 20.37 43.06
C GLU A 112 17.43 19.16 42.14
N GLU A 113 18.52 18.47 42.45
CA GLU A 113 18.91 17.18 41.91
C GLU A 113 17.99 16.09 42.49
N GLU A 114 17.39 15.25 41.65
CA GLU A 114 16.95 13.91 42.07
C GLU A 114 17.51 12.86 41.11
N GLU A 115 18.53 12.19 41.64
CA GLU A 115 19.17 10.96 41.23
C GLU A 115 18.15 9.80 41.30
N TYR A 116 17.80 9.22 40.14
CA TYR A 116 17.07 7.95 40.10
C TYR A 116 18.00 6.85 39.62
N ASP A 117 18.40 6.04 40.59
CA ASP A 117 19.18 4.82 40.47
C ASP A 117 18.30 3.73 39.84
N SER A 118 18.75 3.12 38.75
CA SER A 118 18.23 1.83 38.29
C SER A 118 19.40 0.94 37.92
N GLU A 119 19.74 0.06 38.84
CA GLU A 119 20.69 -1.03 38.69
C GLU A 119 20.33 -1.86 37.45
N TYR A 120 21.27 -1.90 36.51
CA TYR A 120 21.31 -2.86 35.41
C TYR A 120 21.71 -4.22 35.99
N ASP A 121 20.76 -5.14 36.14
CA ASP A 121 21.09 -6.56 36.27
C ASP A 121 21.38 -7.11 34.86
N SER A 122 22.67 -7.33 34.62
CA SER A 122 23.21 -8.03 33.46
C SER A 122 23.09 -9.54 33.71
N ASP A 123 22.05 -10.16 33.17
CA ASP A 123 22.03 -11.62 33.00
C ASP A 123 22.23 -11.99 31.54
N GLU A 124 23.35 -12.68 31.32
CA GLU A 124 23.79 -13.34 30.10
C GLU A 124 22.67 -14.22 29.51
N TYR A 125 22.15 -13.84 28.34
CA TYR A 125 21.46 -14.81 27.48
C TYR A 125 22.50 -15.52 26.62
N THR A 126 22.79 -16.75 27.05
CA THR A 126 23.50 -17.76 26.30
C THR A 126 22.67 -18.20 25.09
N GLU A 127 23.31 -18.23 23.92
CA GLU A 127 22.82 -18.93 22.74
C GLU A 127 22.44 -20.36 23.11
N SER A 128 21.18 -20.73 22.86
CA SER A 128 20.79 -22.12 22.72
C SER A 128 20.19 -22.32 21.33
N GLU A 129 20.91 -23.10 20.53
CA GLU A 129 20.42 -23.70 19.30
C GLU A 129 19.33 -24.71 19.67
N ASP A 130 18.05 -24.32 19.62
CA ASP A 130 16.93 -25.25 19.40
C ASP A 130 15.62 -24.47 19.26
N ASP A 131 15.26 -24.12 18.03
CA ASP A 131 13.85 -23.89 17.64
C ASP A 131 13.65 -24.22 16.15
N ARG A 132 14.20 -25.37 15.75
CA ARG A 132 13.81 -26.09 14.53
C ARG A 132 12.89 -27.26 14.89
N ASN A 133 11.72 -26.99 15.47
CA ASN A 133 10.54 -27.86 15.34
C ASN A 133 9.34 -27.31 16.13
N THR A 134 8.47 -26.55 15.46
CA THR A 134 7.11 -26.33 15.99
C THR A 134 6.13 -26.05 14.85
N LEU A 135 6.06 -27.01 13.92
CA LEU A 135 4.95 -27.15 12.97
C LEU A 135 4.43 -28.60 12.93
N ASP A 136 4.54 -29.31 14.05
CA ASP A 136 3.88 -30.59 14.28
C ASP A 136 3.09 -30.50 15.59
N ARG A 137 1.81 -30.14 15.47
CA ARG A 137 0.71 -30.52 16.37
C ARG A 137 -0.57 -29.77 15.99
N ILE A 138 -1.24 -30.25 14.94
CA ILE A 138 -2.69 -30.16 14.85
C ILE A 138 -3.21 -31.57 14.56
N SER A 139 -4.23 -31.92 15.33
CA SER A 139 -4.87 -33.22 15.54
C SER A 139 -5.08 -34.08 14.29
N GLU A 140 -4.71 -35.35 14.44
CA GLU A 140 -5.23 -36.49 13.68
C GLU A 140 -6.75 -36.60 13.91
N ASP A 141 -7.54 -35.98 13.03
CA ASP A 141 -8.89 -36.47 12.74
C ASP A 141 -8.82 -37.23 11.42
N GLU A 142 -8.68 -38.55 11.53
CA GLU A 142 -8.81 -39.50 10.44
C GLU A 142 -10.21 -39.39 9.81
N TYR A 143 -10.32 -38.68 8.70
CA TYR A 143 -11.44 -38.86 7.78
C TYR A 143 -11.05 -39.96 6.79
N GLU A 144 -11.63 -41.14 6.99
CA GLU A 144 -11.54 -42.26 6.06
C GLU A 144 -11.92 -41.81 4.64
N ASP A 145 -10.95 -41.92 3.74
CA ASP A 145 -11.07 -41.72 2.28
C ASP A 145 -11.89 -42.87 1.69
N GLU A 146 -13.22 -42.78 1.79
CA GLU A 146 -14.11 -43.54 0.92
C GLU A 146 -14.02 -42.93 -0.49
N GLY A 147 -13.15 -43.54 -1.30
CA GLY A 147 -12.72 -42.99 -2.56
C GLY A 147 -13.76 -42.89 -3.69
N ALA A 148 -13.24 -42.29 -4.76
CA ALA A 148 -13.70 -42.23 -6.15
C ALA A 148 -14.61 -41.05 -6.54
N GLU A 149 -14.00 -40.05 -7.20
CA GLU A 149 -14.39 -39.54 -8.54
C GLU A 149 -13.57 -38.34 -9.10
N PRO A 150 -12.94 -37.43 -8.31
CA PRO A 150 -12.27 -36.26 -8.91
C PRO A 150 -10.94 -36.57 -9.61
N LYS A 151 -10.08 -37.40 -8.99
CA LYS A 151 -8.77 -37.81 -9.56
C LYS A 151 -8.94 -38.49 -10.93
N LYS A 152 -9.85 -39.46 -11.02
CA LYS A 152 -10.11 -40.22 -12.25
C LYS A 152 -10.70 -39.37 -13.38
N CYS A 153 -11.52 -38.36 -13.08
CA CYS A 153 -12.16 -37.53 -14.11
C CYS A 153 -11.20 -36.46 -14.69
N LEU A 154 -10.22 -36.00 -13.90
CA LEU A 154 -9.24 -34.99 -14.30
C LEU A 154 -8.00 -35.57 -15.00
N ASP A 155 -7.46 -36.69 -14.49
CA ASP A 155 -6.37 -37.41 -15.16
C ASP A 155 -6.83 -37.95 -16.55
N ALA A 156 -8.11 -38.35 -16.66
CA ALA A 156 -8.70 -38.78 -17.92
C ALA A 156 -8.90 -37.66 -18.96
N LYS A 157 -8.90 -36.38 -18.56
CA LYS A 157 -9.14 -35.23 -19.46
C LYS A 157 -7.87 -34.52 -19.92
N LEU A 158 -6.79 -34.56 -19.14
CA LEU A 158 -5.60 -33.72 -19.38
C LEU A 158 -4.26 -34.50 -19.48
N GLY A 159 -4.24 -35.82 -19.24
CA GLY A 159 -3.02 -36.66 -19.29
C GLY A 159 -2.28 -36.74 -17.95
N GLU A 160 -1.09 -37.37 -17.91
CA GLU A 160 -0.24 -37.40 -16.71
C GLU A 160 0.25 -35.98 -16.38
N GLY A 161 -0.37 -35.36 -15.36
CA GLY A 161 -0.04 -34.02 -14.91
C GLY A 161 1.15 -33.99 -13.95
N ILE A 162 2.00 -32.97 -14.08
CA ILE A 162 3.07 -32.69 -13.12
C ILE A 162 2.50 -31.78 -12.03
N ILE A 163 2.49 -32.24 -10.79
CA ILE A 163 2.07 -31.41 -9.66
C ILE A 163 3.14 -30.32 -9.44
N LEU A 164 2.73 -29.06 -9.59
CA LEU A 164 3.58 -27.90 -9.34
C LEU A 164 3.49 -27.47 -7.87
N HIS A 165 2.31 -27.57 -7.27
CA HIS A 165 2.04 -27.17 -5.90
C HIS A 165 0.80 -27.88 -5.35
N GLU A 166 0.83 -28.25 -4.06
CA GLU A 166 -0.30 -28.84 -3.34
C GLU A 166 -0.24 -28.42 -1.87
N ILE A 167 -1.22 -27.63 -1.44
CA ILE A 167 -1.35 -27.10 -0.06
C ILE A 167 -2.83 -27.03 0.29
N ILE A 168 -3.21 -27.50 1.48
CA ILE A 168 -4.52 -27.32 2.15
C ILE A 168 -5.70 -27.36 1.16
N GLY A 169 -5.95 -28.53 0.56
CA GLY A 169 -7.11 -28.72 -0.34
C GLY A 169 -7.05 -27.94 -1.66
N ARG A 170 -5.93 -27.32 -2.00
CA ARG A 170 -5.63 -26.72 -3.31
C ARG A 170 -4.55 -27.53 -4.02
N LYS A 171 -4.74 -27.74 -5.31
CA LYS A 171 -3.81 -28.43 -6.20
C LYS A 171 -3.57 -27.61 -7.45
N VAL A 172 -2.31 -27.39 -7.77
CA VAL A 172 -1.84 -26.78 -9.01
C VAL A 172 -1.06 -27.82 -9.79
N ALA A 173 -1.54 -28.21 -10.96
CA ALA A 173 -0.91 -29.21 -11.79
C ALA A 173 -0.75 -28.72 -13.24
N ARG A 174 0.39 -29.00 -13.83
CA ARG A 174 0.71 -28.72 -15.22
C ARG A 174 0.35 -29.90 -16.10
N TYR A 175 -0.35 -29.63 -17.19
CA TYR A 175 -0.69 -30.58 -18.24
C TYR A 175 -0.26 -30.00 -19.59
N GLY A 176 0.91 -30.42 -20.07
CA GLY A 176 1.50 -29.88 -21.30
C GLY A 176 1.81 -28.38 -21.18
N ASN A 177 1.07 -27.56 -21.95
CA ASN A 177 1.17 -26.10 -21.95
C ASN A 177 0.07 -25.41 -21.12
N LYS A 178 -0.65 -26.15 -20.28
CA LYS A 178 -1.71 -25.62 -19.41
C LYS A 178 -1.38 -25.89 -17.94
N VAL A 179 -1.92 -25.05 -17.08
CA VAL A 179 -1.96 -25.23 -15.63
C VAL A 179 -3.41 -25.29 -15.19
N LEU A 180 -3.72 -26.24 -14.33
CA LEU A 180 -5.00 -26.36 -13.64
C LEU A 180 -4.77 -26.08 -12.15
N LYS A 181 -5.35 -24.98 -11.65
CA LYS A 181 -5.52 -24.70 -10.22
C LYS A 181 -6.91 -25.17 -9.81
N SER A 182 -7.01 -26.01 -8.79
CA SER A 182 -8.28 -26.55 -8.31
C SER A 182 -8.30 -26.58 -6.80
N GLY A 183 -9.45 -26.29 -6.18
CA GLY A 183 -9.60 -26.33 -4.73
C GLY A 183 -11.00 -25.97 -4.26
N ARG A 184 -11.31 -26.33 -3.02
CA ARG A 184 -12.63 -26.05 -2.41
C ARG A 184 -12.79 -24.58 -2.03
N ASN A 185 -11.69 -23.94 -1.63
CA ASN A 185 -11.64 -22.53 -1.24
C ASN A 185 -11.08 -21.63 -2.35
N LEU A 186 -11.20 -22.06 -3.62
CA LEU A 186 -10.75 -21.28 -4.77
C LEU A 186 -11.91 -20.44 -5.28
N GLN A 187 -11.68 -19.14 -5.47
CA GLN A 187 -12.72 -18.21 -5.92
C GLN A 187 -12.60 -17.95 -7.43
N LEU A 188 -13.74 -17.84 -8.12
CA LEU A 188 -13.76 -17.48 -9.54
C LEU A 188 -13.31 -16.03 -9.79
N SER A 189 -13.33 -15.19 -8.75
CA SER A 189 -12.82 -13.81 -8.78
C SER A 189 -11.35 -13.73 -9.21
N GLU A 190 -10.53 -14.74 -8.90
CA GLU A 190 -9.13 -14.80 -9.35
C GLU A 190 -9.03 -14.82 -10.89
N ALA A 191 -9.86 -15.64 -11.55
CA ALA A 191 -9.91 -15.71 -13.00
C ALA A 191 -10.41 -14.41 -13.63
N ASP A 192 -11.39 -13.76 -13.01
CA ASP A 192 -11.94 -12.50 -13.48
C ASP A 192 -10.95 -11.34 -13.28
N ALA A 193 -10.20 -11.33 -12.18
CA ALA A 193 -9.13 -10.39 -11.93
C ALA A 193 -8.04 -10.50 -13.01
N MET A 194 -7.55 -11.72 -13.31
CA MET A 194 -6.57 -11.91 -14.39
C MET A 194 -7.10 -11.43 -15.75
N ARG A 195 -8.35 -11.72 -16.11
CA ARG A 195 -8.97 -11.21 -17.35
C ARG A 195 -9.05 -9.69 -17.37
N TYR A 196 -9.40 -9.07 -16.25
CA TYR A 196 -9.47 -7.63 -16.11
C TYR A 196 -8.09 -6.97 -16.26
N ILE A 197 -7.06 -7.51 -15.61
CA ILE A 197 -5.68 -7.02 -15.72
C ILE A 197 -5.14 -7.14 -17.14
N ALA A 198 -5.36 -8.29 -17.78
CA ALA A 198 -4.94 -8.53 -19.16
C ALA A 198 -5.60 -7.58 -20.18
N THR A 199 -6.79 -7.03 -19.85
CA THR A 199 -7.53 -6.13 -20.75
C THR A 199 -7.26 -4.65 -20.50
N HIS A 200 -6.82 -4.27 -19.29
CA HIS A 200 -6.66 -2.86 -18.91
C HIS A 200 -5.21 -2.44 -18.68
N THR A 201 -4.26 -3.38 -18.71
CA THR A 201 -2.84 -3.13 -18.43
C THR A 201 -1.95 -3.92 -19.39
N SER A 202 -0.65 -3.66 -19.31
CA SER A 202 0.40 -4.47 -19.94
C SER A 202 1.03 -5.49 -18.99
N ILE A 203 0.48 -5.66 -17.78
CA ILE A 203 1.00 -6.59 -16.78
C ILE A 203 0.85 -8.02 -17.33
N PRO A 204 1.94 -8.80 -17.39
CA PRO A 204 1.87 -10.16 -17.87
C PRO A 204 1.16 -11.02 -16.84
N VAL A 205 0.04 -11.62 -17.22
CA VAL A 205 -0.72 -12.59 -16.41
C VAL A 205 -0.99 -13.84 -17.26
N PRO A 206 -1.09 -15.04 -16.67
CA PRO A 206 -1.45 -16.24 -17.41
C PRO A 206 -2.79 -16.07 -18.13
N HIS A 207 -2.86 -16.46 -19.41
CA HIS A 207 -4.13 -16.41 -20.12
C HIS A 207 -5.12 -17.43 -19.53
N VAL A 208 -6.23 -16.93 -18.99
CA VAL A 208 -7.29 -17.78 -18.43
C VAL A 208 -8.08 -18.43 -19.57
N ILE A 209 -7.99 -19.75 -19.68
CA ILE A 209 -8.68 -20.56 -20.69
C ILE A 209 -10.10 -20.87 -20.22
N GLU A 210 -10.24 -21.30 -18.97
CA GLU A 210 -11.53 -21.73 -18.41
C GLU A 210 -11.52 -21.51 -16.89
N ALA A 211 -12.65 -21.11 -16.34
CA ALA A 211 -12.87 -21.04 -14.89
C ALA A 211 -14.27 -21.55 -14.59
N THR A 212 -14.37 -22.61 -13.79
CA THR A 212 -15.64 -23.31 -13.51
C THR A 212 -15.73 -23.69 -12.04
N THR A 213 -16.97 -23.85 -11.57
CA THR A 213 -17.26 -24.40 -10.26
C THR A 213 -18.49 -25.31 -10.36
N ASP A 214 -18.46 -26.44 -9.66
CA ASP A 214 -19.62 -27.31 -9.49
C ASP A 214 -20.34 -27.06 -8.15
N GLY A 215 -19.95 -25.99 -7.44
CA GLY A 215 -20.43 -25.64 -6.10
C GLY A 215 -19.68 -26.32 -4.95
N LYS A 216 -18.82 -27.30 -5.24
CA LYS A 216 -17.96 -27.97 -4.24
C LYS A 216 -16.48 -27.80 -4.55
N LEU A 217 -16.12 -27.80 -5.82
CA LEU A 217 -14.77 -27.66 -6.34
C LEU A 217 -14.75 -26.58 -7.40
N THR A 218 -13.94 -25.56 -7.17
CA THR A 218 -13.63 -24.55 -8.19
C THR A 218 -12.34 -24.94 -8.89
N SER A 219 -12.29 -24.72 -10.21
CA SER A 219 -11.15 -25.02 -11.06
C SER A 219 -10.90 -23.88 -12.04
N ILE A 220 -9.64 -23.46 -12.15
CA ILE A 220 -9.15 -22.45 -13.09
C ILE A 220 -8.09 -23.11 -13.96
N THR A 221 -8.34 -23.16 -15.26
CA THR A 221 -7.39 -23.60 -16.27
C THR A 221 -6.81 -22.38 -16.97
N MET A 222 -5.49 -22.29 -17.01
CA MET A 222 -4.75 -21.17 -17.58
C MET A 222 -3.52 -21.64 -18.35
N GLU A 223 -2.93 -20.76 -19.13
CA GLU A 223 -1.67 -21.00 -19.83
C GLU A 223 -0.53 -21.30 -18.84
N TYR A 224 0.32 -22.27 -19.18
CA TYR A 224 1.59 -22.45 -18.48
C TYR A 224 2.61 -21.43 -19.00
N ILE A 225 3.11 -20.58 -18.10
CA ILE A 225 4.19 -19.64 -18.41
C ILE A 225 5.52 -20.24 -17.96
N GLU A 226 6.48 -20.30 -18.87
CA GLU A 226 7.83 -20.74 -18.56
C GLU A 226 8.63 -19.59 -17.93
N GLY A 227 9.07 -19.79 -16.69
CA GLY A 227 9.92 -18.87 -15.95
C GLY A 227 10.26 -19.42 -14.57
N ASP A 228 11.24 -18.81 -13.93
CA ASP A 228 11.66 -19.13 -12.58
C ASP A 228 10.94 -18.23 -11.58
N ARG A 229 10.54 -18.78 -10.43
CA ARG A 229 9.92 -17.96 -9.37
C ARG A 229 10.96 -17.02 -8.77
N LEU A 230 10.60 -15.74 -8.63
CA LEU A 230 11.52 -14.70 -8.19
C LEU A 230 12.09 -14.99 -6.80
N ASP A 231 11.30 -15.53 -5.87
CA ASP A 231 11.78 -15.94 -4.53
C ASP A 231 12.91 -16.98 -4.57
N LYS A 232 12.98 -17.80 -5.63
CA LYS A 232 14.01 -18.85 -5.76
C LYS A 232 15.29 -18.35 -6.39
N VAL A 233 15.21 -17.36 -7.27
CA VAL A 233 16.37 -16.88 -8.02
C VAL A 233 16.90 -15.55 -7.51
N TRP A 234 16.12 -14.75 -6.77
CA TRP A 234 16.45 -13.37 -6.39
C TRP A 234 17.88 -13.20 -5.89
N ASN A 235 18.29 -13.95 -4.86
CA ASN A 235 19.61 -13.80 -4.24
C ASN A 235 20.76 -14.17 -5.19
N THR A 236 20.49 -14.94 -6.24
CA THR A 236 21.49 -15.35 -7.25
C THR A 236 21.54 -14.43 -8.46
N LEU A 237 20.54 -13.54 -8.63
CA LEU A 237 20.50 -12.63 -9.77
C LEU A 237 21.58 -11.55 -9.66
N PRO A 238 22.25 -11.20 -10.77
CA PRO A 238 23.11 -10.03 -10.82
C PRO A 238 22.34 -8.76 -10.46
N GLU A 239 23.03 -7.79 -9.84
CA GLU A 239 22.42 -6.54 -9.40
C GLU A 239 21.71 -5.78 -10.54
N GLU A 240 22.27 -5.77 -11.75
CA GLU A 240 21.65 -5.15 -12.92
C GLU A 240 20.33 -5.83 -13.33
N GLN A 241 20.20 -7.15 -13.14
CA GLN A 241 18.93 -7.84 -13.36
C GLN A 241 17.93 -7.53 -12.24
N LYS A 242 18.38 -7.46 -10.98
CA LYS A 242 17.55 -7.00 -9.86
C LYS A 242 16.99 -5.59 -10.11
N LYS A 243 17.82 -4.65 -10.60
CA LYS A 243 17.40 -3.31 -11.04
C LYS A 243 16.34 -3.36 -12.12
N GLY A 244 16.58 -4.12 -13.18
CA GLY A 244 15.64 -4.25 -14.29
C GLY A 244 14.30 -4.83 -13.85
N ILE A 245 14.30 -5.85 -13.00
CA ILE A 245 13.09 -6.48 -12.47
C ILE A 245 12.34 -5.54 -11.52
N ALA A 246 13.03 -4.88 -10.61
CA ALA A 246 12.41 -3.92 -9.70
C ALA A 246 11.73 -2.77 -10.45
N SER A 247 12.38 -2.24 -11.50
CA SER A 247 11.78 -1.21 -12.37
C SER A 247 10.52 -1.73 -13.08
N GLN A 248 10.54 -2.95 -13.61
CA GLN A 248 9.37 -3.55 -14.26
C GLN A 248 8.20 -3.68 -13.27
N ILE A 249 8.46 -4.12 -12.04
CA ILE A 249 7.41 -4.26 -11.02
C ILE A 249 6.87 -2.89 -10.60
N ASN A 250 7.73 -1.87 -10.51
CA ASN A 250 7.32 -0.49 -10.27
C ASN A 250 6.36 0.02 -11.36
N ASP A 251 6.71 -0.20 -12.63
CA ASP A 251 5.86 0.17 -13.77
C ASP A 251 4.51 -0.57 -13.74
N MET A 252 4.49 -1.83 -13.30
CA MET A 252 3.25 -2.59 -13.12
C MET A 252 2.38 -2.02 -11.99
N LEU A 253 2.98 -1.69 -10.84
CA LEU A 253 2.29 -1.03 -9.73
C LEU A 253 1.73 0.33 -10.15
N PHE A 254 2.45 1.10 -10.95
CA PHE A 254 1.95 2.37 -11.48
C PHE A 254 0.72 2.18 -12.39
N GLN A 255 0.71 1.12 -13.20
CA GLN A 255 -0.48 0.78 -14.01
C GLN A 255 -1.67 0.39 -13.13
N LEU A 256 -1.46 -0.39 -12.07
CA LEU A 256 -2.51 -0.76 -11.12
C LEU A 256 -3.12 0.48 -10.43
N ARG A 257 -2.29 1.46 -10.05
CA ARG A 257 -2.75 2.75 -9.50
C ARG A 257 -3.67 3.52 -10.45
N GLY A 258 -3.53 3.31 -11.76
CA GLY A 258 -4.43 3.90 -12.77
C GLY A 258 -5.84 3.31 -12.77
N LEU A 259 -6.04 2.13 -12.18
CA LEU A 259 -7.32 1.42 -12.14
C LEU A 259 -8.12 1.80 -10.89
N THR A 260 -8.67 3.02 -10.89
CA THR A 260 -9.41 3.56 -9.73
C THR A 260 -10.74 2.87 -9.45
N GLY A 261 -11.14 2.82 -8.18
CA GLY A 261 -12.37 2.20 -7.68
C GLY A 261 -13.28 3.16 -6.91
N ARG A 262 -14.49 2.70 -6.61
CA ARG A 262 -15.48 3.43 -5.76
C ARG A 262 -15.94 2.64 -4.54
N TYR A 263 -15.33 1.48 -4.31
CA TYR A 263 -15.62 0.59 -3.19
C TYR A 263 -14.33 -0.17 -2.84
N ILE A 264 -14.25 -0.67 -1.61
CA ILE A 264 -13.18 -1.56 -1.17
C ILE A 264 -13.72 -2.98 -1.15
N GLY A 265 -13.08 -3.88 -1.88
CA GLY A 265 -13.55 -5.25 -2.08
C GLY A 265 -12.95 -5.92 -3.31
N GLY A 266 -13.12 -7.24 -3.39
CA GLY A 266 -12.66 -8.03 -4.51
C GLY A 266 -13.41 -7.76 -5.82
N MET A 267 -12.90 -8.36 -6.89
CA MET A 267 -13.50 -8.28 -8.23
C MET A 267 -14.98 -8.67 -8.21
N ASN A 268 -15.81 -7.99 -9.01
CA ASN A 268 -17.27 -8.17 -9.04
C ASN A 268 -17.97 -7.90 -7.68
N ARG A 269 -17.43 -6.98 -6.87
CA ARG A 269 -18.02 -6.62 -5.56
C ARG A 269 -18.07 -7.80 -4.58
N THR A 270 -17.16 -8.76 -4.69
CA THR A 270 -16.95 -9.75 -3.64
C THR A 270 -16.39 -9.07 -2.38
N PRO A 271 -16.42 -9.75 -1.22
CA PRO A 271 -15.80 -9.24 -0.01
C PRO A 271 -14.33 -8.82 -0.24
N ALA A 272 -13.89 -7.82 0.50
CA ALA A 272 -12.48 -7.54 0.73
C ALA A 272 -11.90 -8.65 1.60
N ILE A 273 -10.63 -8.98 1.36
CA ILE A 273 -9.90 -10.00 2.10
C ILE A 273 -8.73 -9.31 2.81
N ASP A 274 -8.70 -9.42 4.13
CA ASP A 274 -7.58 -9.03 4.97
C ASP A 274 -6.80 -10.27 5.41
N SER A 275 -5.82 -10.67 4.60
CA SER A 275 -4.93 -11.80 4.90
C SER A 275 -3.81 -11.34 5.82
N ARG A 276 -3.91 -11.76 7.09
CA ARG A 276 -2.84 -11.66 8.09
C ARG A 276 -2.29 -13.06 8.38
N ARG A 277 -2.64 -13.67 9.51
CA ARG A 277 -2.39 -15.09 9.77
C ARG A 277 -3.51 -15.98 9.21
N TYR A 278 -4.74 -15.48 9.30
CA TYR A 278 -5.93 -16.07 8.70
C TYR A 278 -6.64 -15.02 7.86
N ASP A 279 -7.46 -15.46 6.91
CA ASP A 279 -8.26 -14.57 6.09
C ASP A 279 -9.46 -14.06 6.88
N LEU A 280 -9.60 -12.75 6.94
CA LEU A 280 -10.84 -12.10 7.34
C LEU A 280 -11.52 -11.53 6.10
N GLU A 281 -12.77 -11.94 5.85
CA GLU A 281 -13.57 -11.47 4.72
C GLU A 281 -14.67 -10.51 5.18
N GLY A 282 -14.88 -9.43 4.45
CA GLY A 282 -15.97 -8.48 4.74
C GLY A 282 -16.28 -7.52 3.61
N GLY A 283 -17.41 -6.82 3.70
CA GLY A 283 -17.81 -5.83 2.70
C GLY A 283 -18.60 -6.43 1.53
N PRO A 284 -18.53 -5.82 0.32
CA PRO A 284 -17.70 -4.68 -0.08
C PRO A 284 -18.04 -3.39 0.69
N PHE A 285 -17.04 -2.56 0.95
CA PHE A 285 -17.17 -1.32 1.71
C PHE A 285 -17.27 -0.11 0.79
N GLN A 286 -18.10 0.87 1.16
CA GLN A 286 -18.31 2.08 0.35
C GLN A 286 -17.37 3.23 0.74
N SER A 287 -16.63 3.07 1.84
CA SER A 287 -15.67 4.06 2.34
C SER A 287 -14.52 3.35 3.06
N GLU A 288 -13.37 4.02 3.07
CA GLU A 288 -12.21 3.58 3.85
C GLU A 288 -12.50 3.57 5.35
N ALA A 289 -13.33 4.48 5.86
CA ALA A 289 -13.78 4.46 7.24
C ALA A 289 -14.49 3.14 7.62
N ALA A 290 -15.42 2.67 6.79
CA ALA A 290 -16.12 1.40 7.02
C ALA A 290 -15.17 0.19 6.90
N PHE A 291 -14.16 0.30 6.04
CA PHE A 291 -13.11 -0.71 5.94
C PHE A 291 -12.22 -0.73 7.18
N ASN A 292 -11.83 0.44 7.71
CA ASN A 292 -11.03 0.55 8.93
C ASN A 292 -11.76 -0.03 10.15
N GLU A 293 -13.06 0.25 10.28
CA GLU A 293 -13.93 -0.39 11.30
C GLU A 293 -13.90 -1.91 11.17
N PHE A 294 -13.94 -2.43 9.94
CA PHE A 294 -13.83 -3.87 9.69
C PHE A 294 -12.46 -4.44 10.10
N LEU A 295 -11.35 -3.76 9.78
CA LEU A 295 -10.00 -4.23 10.14
C LEU A 295 -9.83 -4.46 11.64
N ILE A 296 -10.50 -3.65 12.48
CA ILE A 296 -10.45 -3.77 13.94
C ILE A 296 -11.64 -4.54 14.53
N SER A 297 -12.63 -4.92 13.73
CA SER A 297 -13.87 -5.56 14.20
C SER A 297 -13.65 -6.92 14.85
N ASP A 298 -12.55 -7.58 14.48
CA ASP A 298 -12.12 -8.88 14.99
C ASP A 298 -11.13 -8.76 16.16
N ALA A 299 -11.14 -7.62 16.86
CA ALA A 299 -10.31 -7.40 18.04
C ALA A 299 -10.61 -8.39 19.16
N TYR A 300 -9.56 -8.76 19.90
CA TYR A 300 -9.73 -9.62 21.07
C TYR A 300 -10.57 -8.93 22.17
N PRO A 301 -11.47 -9.66 22.86
CA PRO A 301 -12.30 -9.08 23.92
C PRO A 301 -11.51 -8.43 25.07
N GLN A 302 -10.28 -8.89 25.32
CA GLN A 302 -9.39 -8.37 26.36
C GLN A 302 -8.59 -7.12 25.96
N VAL A 303 -8.65 -6.67 24.69
CA VAL A 303 -7.90 -5.48 24.26
C VAL A 303 -8.40 -4.26 25.06
N PRO A 304 -7.49 -3.52 25.74
CA PRO A 304 -7.88 -2.31 26.43
C PRO A 304 -8.48 -1.27 25.47
N LYS A 305 -9.55 -0.60 25.90
CA LYS A 305 -10.25 0.41 25.07
C LYS A 305 -9.35 1.53 24.55
N CYS A 306 -8.29 1.87 25.28
CA CYS A 306 -7.32 2.87 24.80
C CYS A 306 -6.55 2.39 23.56
N PHE A 307 -6.19 1.11 23.48
CA PHE A 307 -5.50 0.55 22.30
C PHE A 307 -6.41 0.52 21.07
N LEU A 308 -7.70 0.17 21.25
CA LEU A 308 -8.69 0.25 20.17
C LEU A 308 -8.82 1.69 19.64
N LYS A 309 -8.94 2.68 20.54
CA LYS A 309 -8.97 4.09 20.14
C LYS A 309 -7.69 4.55 19.45
N MET A 310 -6.53 4.05 19.88
CA MET A 310 -5.26 4.34 19.21
C MET A 310 -5.25 3.79 17.78
N ALA A 311 -5.76 2.57 17.58
CA ALA A 311 -5.90 1.98 16.24
C ALA A 311 -6.91 2.75 15.38
N GLU A 312 -8.09 3.08 15.92
CA GLU A 312 -9.10 3.90 15.24
C GLU A 312 -8.54 5.25 14.77
N HIS A 313 -7.75 5.92 15.62
CA HIS A 313 -7.16 7.21 15.27
C HIS A 313 -5.94 7.12 14.35
N SER A 314 -5.26 5.97 14.29
CA SER A 314 -4.10 5.81 13.41
C SER A 314 -4.50 5.44 11.98
N LEU A 315 -5.65 4.79 11.79
CA LEU A 315 -6.16 4.39 10.48
C LEU A 315 -6.78 5.59 9.74
N LEU A 316 -6.05 6.11 8.74
CA LEU A 316 -6.49 7.22 7.91
C LEU A 316 -7.60 6.83 6.93
N THR A 317 -8.32 7.82 6.42
CA THR A 317 -9.46 7.63 5.50
C THR A 317 -9.36 8.49 4.24
N ASN A 318 -8.15 8.92 3.88
CA ASN A 318 -7.87 9.89 2.82
C ASN A 318 -7.15 9.26 1.62
N HIS A 319 -7.06 7.94 1.56
CA HIS A 319 -6.35 7.26 0.48
C HIS A 319 -7.23 7.15 -0.76
N ALA A 320 -6.58 7.19 -1.93
CA ALA A 320 -7.23 6.80 -3.16
C ALA A 320 -7.54 5.30 -3.12
N ILE A 321 -8.69 4.93 -3.68
CA ILE A 321 -9.06 3.52 -3.84
C ILE A 321 -8.66 3.08 -5.25
N ILE A 322 -7.73 2.13 -5.33
CA ILE A 322 -7.11 1.64 -6.56
C ILE A 322 -7.18 0.12 -6.62
N PHE A 323 -6.97 -0.45 -7.80
CA PHE A 323 -6.81 -1.89 -7.93
C PHE A 323 -5.47 -2.31 -7.30
N ALA A 324 -5.51 -3.30 -6.43
CA ALA A 324 -4.35 -3.90 -5.77
C ALA A 324 -4.32 -5.40 -6.05
N HIS A 325 -3.12 -5.97 -6.06
CA HIS A 325 -2.95 -7.41 -6.15
C HIS A 325 -3.39 -8.12 -4.87
N GLY A 326 -3.18 -7.50 -3.71
CA GLY A 326 -3.55 -8.01 -2.38
C GLY A 326 -2.54 -9.00 -1.78
N GLU A 327 -1.62 -9.55 -2.60
CA GLU A 327 -0.56 -10.48 -2.19
C GLU A 327 0.66 -10.40 -3.13
N LEU A 328 1.13 -9.19 -3.40
CA LEU A 328 2.32 -9.03 -4.23
C LEU A 328 3.57 -9.51 -3.46
N ALA A 329 4.13 -10.65 -3.85
CA ALA A 329 5.31 -11.22 -3.22
C ALA A 329 6.21 -11.89 -4.26
N PRO A 330 7.53 -12.02 -4.02
CA PRO A 330 8.44 -12.68 -4.98
C PRO A 330 8.02 -14.11 -5.37
N ARG A 331 7.31 -14.82 -4.48
CA ARG A 331 6.76 -16.16 -4.78
C ARG A 331 5.75 -16.17 -5.93
N ASN A 332 5.09 -15.04 -6.17
CA ASN A 332 4.00 -14.84 -7.12
C ASN A 332 4.49 -14.18 -8.42
N ILE A 333 5.80 -14.00 -8.59
CA ILE A 333 6.39 -13.37 -9.78
C ILE A 333 7.26 -14.39 -10.49
N LEU A 334 7.00 -14.62 -11.78
CA LEU A 334 7.85 -15.41 -12.66
C LEU A 334 8.77 -14.50 -13.45
N VAL A 335 10.05 -14.86 -13.52
CA VAL A 335 11.07 -14.18 -14.31
C VAL A 335 11.75 -15.12 -15.28
N LYS A 336 12.17 -14.59 -16.43
CA LYS A 336 13.01 -15.29 -17.40
C LYS A 336 13.95 -14.28 -18.03
N GLU A 337 15.25 -14.56 -18.00
CA GLU A 337 16.28 -13.72 -18.62
C GLU A 337 16.21 -12.23 -18.17
N GLY A 338 15.99 -12.00 -16.87
CA GLY A 338 15.90 -10.64 -16.30
C GLY A 338 14.61 -9.88 -16.61
N ARG A 339 13.59 -10.55 -17.19
CA ARG A 339 12.27 -9.97 -17.45
C ARG A 339 11.20 -10.63 -16.62
N VAL A 340 10.23 -9.86 -16.14
CA VAL A 340 9.00 -10.39 -15.53
C VAL A 340 8.14 -10.96 -16.66
N VAL A 341 7.83 -12.25 -16.57
CA VAL A 341 7.05 -12.97 -17.60
C VAL A 341 5.64 -13.35 -17.13
N ALA A 342 5.39 -13.34 -15.82
CA ALA A 342 4.03 -13.43 -15.27
C ALA A 342 3.98 -12.92 -13.83
N VAL A 343 2.85 -12.32 -13.47
CA VAL A 343 2.39 -12.11 -12.10
C VAL A 343 1.23 -13.08 -11.84
N LEU A 344 1.36 -13.88 -10.80
CA LEU A 344 0.48 -15.00 -10.46
C LEU A 344 -0.34 -14.69 -9.20
N ASP A 345 -1.36 -15.52 -8.94
CA ASP A 345 -2.10 -15.56 -7.67
C ASP A 345 -2.90 -14.29 -7.34
N TRP A 346 -3.83 -13.96 -8.24
CA TRP A 346 -4.72 -12.79 -8.13
C TRP A 346 -5.96 -13.03 -7.27
N GLU A 347 -5.90 -13.96 -6.32
CA GLU A 347 -7.09 -14.37 -5.55
C GLU A 347 -7.57 -13.29 -4.57
N ASN A 348 -6.64 -12.52 -4.02
CA ASN A 348 -6.93 -11.42 -3.10
C ASN A 348 -7.05 -10.06 -3.81
N ALA A 349 -7.05 -10.08 -5.15
CA ALA A 349 -7.06 -8.88 -5.96
C ALA A 349 -8.42 -8.18 -5.93
N GLY A 350 -8.38 -6.86 -5.93
CA GLY A 350 -9.57 -6.04 -5.83
C GLY A 350 -9.24 -4.57 -5.71
N TRP A 351 -10.24 -3.78 -5.34
CA TRP A 351 -10.06 -2.37 -5.05
C TRP A 351 -9.80 -2.17 -3.55
N TYR A 352 -8.70 -1.49 -3.23
CA TYR A 352 -8.23 -1.24 -1.87
C TYR A 352 -7.60 0.15 -1.75
N PRO A 353 -7.39 0.67 -0.52
CA PRO A 353 -6.57 1.85 -0.32
C PRO A 353 -5.20 1.73 -1.01
N GLU A 354 -4.67 2.84 -1.53
CA GLU A 354 -3.45 2.84 -2.36
C GLU A 354 -2.15 2.36 -1.68
N TYR A 355 -2.17 2.19 -0.35
CA TYR A 355 -1.08 1.60 0.41
C TYR A 355 -1.12 0.06 0.46
N TRP A 356 -2.21 -0.57 0.01
CA TRP A 356 -2.52 -1.96 0.35
C TRP A 356 -1.44 -2.95 -0.11
N ASP A 357 -1.01 -2.89 -1.37
CA ASP A 357 0.05 -3.76 -1.86
C ASP A 357 1.39 -3.52 -1.16
N PHE A 358 1.72 -2.26 -0.81
CA PHE A 358 2.93 -1.95 -0.05
C PHE A 358 2.90 -2.68 1.30
N VAL A 359 1.82 -2.53 2.06
CA VAL A 359 1.69 -3.15 3.39
C VAL A 359 1.66 -4.68 3.29
N LYS A 360 0.85 -5.24 2.38
CA LYS A 360 0.66 -6.69 2.27
C LYS A 360 1.89 -7.41 1.74
N SER A 361 2.74 -6.76 0.94
CA SER A 361 4.02 -7.33 0.53
C SER A 361 4.95 -7.68 1.70
N PHE A 362 4.82 -7.01 2.85
CA PHE A 362 5.59 -7.34 4.05
C PHE A 362 4.97 -8.43 4.93
N ASN A 363 3.71 -8.81 4.71
CA ASN A 363 3.13 -10.00 5.38
C ASN A 363 3.81 -11.29 4.88
N ALA A 364 4.35 -11.23 3.67
CA ALA A 364 5.12 -12.29 3.03
C ALA A 364 6.62 -12.26 3.34
N MET A 365 7.06 -11.52 4.37
CA MET A 365 8.48 -11.39 4.70
C MET A 365 9.11 -12.75 5.00
N ASP A 366 9.88 -13.23 4.02
CA ASP A 366 10.42 -14.57 3.96
C ASP A 366 11.95 -14.44 3.99
N SER A 367 12.57 -15.10 4.97
CA SER A 367 14.03 -15.10 5.12
C SER A 367 14.76 -15.64 3.88
N ARG A 368 14.08 -16.45 3.05
CA ARG A 368 14.63 -16.97 1.79
C ARG A 368 14.84 -15.88 0.74
N CYS A 369 14.13 -14.76 0.81
CA CYS A 369 14.34 -13.60 -0.04
C CYS A 369 14.56 -12.32 0.79
N GLY A 370 15.33 -12.39 1.87
CA GLY A 370 15.59 -11.22 2.73
C GLY A 370 16.06 -9.98 1.95
N GLU A 371 16.99 -10.17 1.01
CA GLU A 371 17.51 -9.09 0.14
C GLU A 371 16.45 -8.46 -0.78
N TRP A 372 15.28 -9.07 -0.96
CA TRP A 372 14.20 -8.44 -1.73
C TRP A 372 13.68 -7.19 -1.02
N TYR A 373 13.64 -7.22 0.31
CA TYR A 373 13.08 -6.14 1.10
C TYR A 373 13.97 -4.90 1.13
N ASP A 374 15.27 -5.05 0.86
CA ASP A 374 16.20 -3.93 0.64
C ASP A 374 15.90 -3.15 -0.65
N TRP A 375 15.04 -3.68 -1.53
CA TRP A 375 14.67 -3.08 -2.82
C TRP A 375 13.27 -2.46 -2.83
N VAL A 376 12.56 -2.47 -1.70
CA VAL A 376 11.18 -1.94 -1.60
C VAL A 376 11.08 -0.52 -2.15
N GLU A 377 12.01 0.37 -1.81
CA GLU A 377 12.02 1.76 -2.30
C GLU A 377 12.13 1.88 -3.83
N ARG A 378 12.69 0.87 -4.49
CA ARG A 378 12.74 0.79 -5.96
C ARG A 378 11.50 0.12 -6.54
N VAL A 379 10.96 -0.88 -5.85
CA VAL A 379 9.81 -1.65 -6.30
C VAL A 379 8.54 -0.81 -6.20
N PHE A 380 8.32 -0.12 -5.08
CA PHE A 380 7.10 0.65 -4.85
C PHE A 380 7.27 2.11 -5.28
N PRO A 381 6.28 2.67 -6.01
CA PRO A 381 6.36 4.07 -6.46
C PRO A 381 6.17 5.08 -5.32
N VAL A 382 5.55 4.66 -4.21
CA VAL A 382 5.25 5.48 -3.03
C VAL A 382 5.47 4.61 -1.79
N GLY A 383 6.18 5.15 -0.80
CA GLY A 383 6.34 4.53 0.52
C GLY A 383 5.13 4.80 1.42
N TYR A 384 4.71 3.78 2.17
CA TYR A 384 3.59 3.83 3.13
C TYR A 384 4.03 3.25 4.48
N GLU A 385 5.15 3.74 5.01
CA GLU A 385 5.75 3.22 6.24
C GLU A 385 4.84 3.44 7.45
N GLN A 386 4.11 4.55 7.48
CA GLN A 386 3.15 4.83 8.55
C GLN A 386 1.98 3.83 8.53
N GLU A 387 1.41 3.58 7.36
CA GLU A 387 0.31 2.62 7.17
C GLU A 387 0.78 1.19 7.47
N PHE A 388 2.03 0.86 7.13
CA PHE A 388 2.63 -0.41 7.52
C PHE A 388 2.73 -0.54 9.04
N MET A 389 3.26 0.47 9.75
CA MET A 389 3.33 0.44 11.21
C MET A 389 1.95 0.37 11.86
N ASN A 390 0.96 1.05 11.27
CA ASN A 390 -0.43 1.00 11.73
C ASN A 390 -1.04 -0.39 11.52
N ASP A 391 -0.84 -1.02 10.36
CA ASP A 391 -1.33 -2.39 10.09
C ASP A 391 -0.67 -3.42 11.02
N ARG A 392 0.63 -3.26 11.30
CA ARG A 392 1.33 -4.10 12.29
C ARG A 392 0.75 -3.93 13.69
N PHE A 393 0.48 -2.70 14.10
CA PHE A 393 -0.16 -2.43 15.38
C PHE A 393 -1.56 -3.06 15.45
N VAL A 394 -2.39 -2.86 14.44
CA VAL A 394 -3.72 -3.50 14.34
C VAL A 394 -3.62 -5.02 14.40
N GLY A 395 -2.63 -5.61 13.71
CA GLY A 395 -2.37 -7.05 13.73
C GLY A 395 -2.15 -7.62 15.14
N THR A 396 -1.62 -6.85 16.08
CA THR A 396 -1.47 -7.27 17.50
C THR A 396 -2.77 -7.27 18.30
N LEU A 397 -3.82 -6.61 17.78
CA LEU A 397 -5.08 -6.43 18.51
C LEU A 397 -6.16 -7.41 18.06
N VAL A 398 -5.99 -8.05 16.90
CA VAL A 398 -7.05 -8.81 16.20
C VAL A 398 -6.75 -10.30 16.11
N ARG A 399 -7.80 -11.13 16.15
CA ARG A 399 -7.65 -12.60 16.23
C ARG A 399 -6.99 -13.19 14.99
N HIS A 400 -7.42 -12.75 13.81
CA HIS A 400 -6.80 -13.18 12.55
C HIS A 400 -5.34 -12.70 12.35
N GLY A 401 -4.78 -11.90 13.28
CA GLY A 401 -3.40 -11.41 13.25
C GLY A 401 -2.37 -12.17 14.11
N HIS A 402 -2.77 -13.09 15.01
CA HIS A 402 -1.87 -13.67 16.03
C HIS A 402 -1.76 -15.21 16.02
N SER A 403 -0.52 -15.72 16.19
CA SER A 403 -0.10 -16.62 17.31
C SER A 403 -1.08 -17.64 17.86
#